data_AF-A0A1B9Y9S7-F1
#
_entry.id   AF-A0A1B9Y9S7-F1
#
_cell.length_a   1.000
_cell.length_b   1.000
_cell.length_c   1.000
_cell.angle_alpha   90.00
_cell.angle_beta   90.00
_cell.angle_gamma   90.00
#
_symmetry.space_group_name_H-M   'P 1'
#
loop_
_entity.id
_entity.type
_entity.pdbx_description
1 polymer ?
#
loop_
_entity_poly.entity_id
_entity_poly.type
_entity_poly.pdbx_seq_one_letter_code
_entity_poly.pdbx_strand_id
1 'polypeptide(L)'
;MDEKNDLNVQCYCCGYFTLSERRHFEICDVCFWEDDGVFDPLEESGPNHMTLEEGRENFKNFGACEERFVENVVENPESKYRKGDL
;
A
#
# COMPACT_ATOMS: atom_id res chain seq x y z
N MET A 1 23.68 11.28 -7.29
CA MET A 1 22.96 10.37 -8.19
C MET A 1 21.55 10.39 -7.65
N ASP A 2 20.72 11.28 -8.18
CA ASP A 2 19.34 11.42 -7.74
C ASP A 2 18.55 10.28 -8.41
N GLU A 3 18.58 9.11 -7.77
CA GLU A 3 17.65 8.02 -8.07
C GLU A 3 16.27 8.49 -7.64
N LYS A 4 15.61 9.26 -8.51
CA LYS A 4 14.16 9.41 -8.44
C LYS A 4 13.60 8.01 -8.64
N ASN A 5 13.26 7.37 -7.53
CA ASN A 5 12.55 6.12 -7.54
C ASN A 5 11.27 6.36 -8.37
N ASP A 6 11.19 5.81 -9.58
CA ASP A 6 10.09 6.02 -10.52
C ASP A 6 8.88 5.20 -10.05
N LEU A 7 8.34 5.58 -8.90
CA LEU A 7 7.19 4.96 -8.25
C LEU A 7 5.94 5.21 -9.10
N ASN A 8 5.63 4.25 -9.97
CA ASN A 8 4.54 4.33 -10.93
C ASN A 8 3.51 3.20 -10.75
N VAL A 9 3.71 2.32 -9.77
CA VAL A 9 2.78 1.25 -9.45
C VAL A 9 1.95 1.65 -8.24
N GLN A 10 0.63 1.60 -8.42
CA GLN A 10 -0.35 1.95 -7.40
C GLN A 10 -0.51 0.82 -6.39
N CYS A 11 -0.43 1.10 -5.10
CA CYS A 11 -0.78 0.12 -4.07
C CYS A 11 -2.28 -0.18 -4.14
N TYR A 12 -2.67 -1.46 -4.28
CA TYR A 12 -4.08 -1.85 -4.36
C TYR A 12 -4.86 -1.68 -3.04
N CYS A 13 -4.15 -1.53 -1.92
CA CYS A 13 -4.74 -1.27 -0.61
C CYS A 13 -5.10 0.22 -0.43
N CYS A 14 -4.15 1.14 -0.59
CA CYS A 14 -4.37 2.57 -0.26
C CYS A 14 -4.53 3.51 -1.46
N GLY A 15 -4.21 3.04 -2.67
CA GLY A 15 -4.35 3.82 -3.89
C GLY A 15 -3.22 4.81 -4.16
N TYR A 16 -2.19 4.88 -3.31
CA TYR A 16 -1.00 5.71 -3.56
C TYR A 16 -0.01 5.00 -4.46
N PHE A 17 0.71 5.79 -5.27
CA PHE A 17 1.81 5.30 -6.11
C PHE A 17 3.09 5.24 -5.27
N THR A 18 3.33 4.08 -4.67
CA THR A 18 4.41 3.83 -3.69
C THR A 18 5.35 2.72 -4.10
N LEU A 19 4.99 1.97 -5.15
CA LEU A 19 5.71 0.78 -5.60
C LEU A 19 6.43 1.09 -6.92
N SER A 20 7.62 0.53 -7.08
CA SER A 20 8.42 0.62 -8.30
C SER A 20 7.95 -0.40 -9.35
N GLU A 21 7.56 -1.60 -8.90
CA GLU A 21 7.10 -2.70 -9.77
C GLU A 21 5.99 -3.52 -9.10
N ARG A 22 5.09 -4.11 -9.90
CA ARG A 22 4.04 -5.01 -9.42
C ARG A 22 4.61 -6.41 -9.16
N ARG A 23 4.17 -7.07 -8.09
CA ARG A 23 4.59 -8.41 -7.63
C ARG A 23 6.08 -8.48 -7.29
N HIS A 24 6.61 -7.37 -6.78
CA HIS A 24 8.02 -7.29 -6.36
C HIS A 24 8.20 -7.40 -4.84
N PHE A 25 7.13 -7.73 -4.09
CA PHE A 25 7.15 -7.86 -2.63
C PHE A 25 7.58 -6.57 -1.91
N GLU A 26 7.38 -5.43 -2.57
CA GLU A 26 7.62 -4.13 -1.96
C GLU A 26 6.52 -3.82 -0.94
N ILE A 27 6.92 -3.21 0.17
CA ILE A 27 6.00 -2.74 1.21
C ILE A 27 5.63 -1.29 0.90
N CYS A 28 4.33 -1.02 0.86
CA CYS A 28 3.82 0.33 0.65
C CYS A 28 4.13 1.23 1.86
N ASP A 29 4.94 2.27 1.68
CA ASP A 29 5.26 3.25 2.75
C ASP A 29 4.04 3.98 3.35
N VAL A 30 2.89 3.96 2.66
CA VAL A 30 1.69 4.71 3.06
C VAL A 30 0.72 3.87 3.88
N CYS A 31 0.63 2.58 3.63
CA CYS A 31 -0.31 1.71 4.34
C CYS A 31 0.31 0.41 4.86
N PHE A 32 1.60 0.18 4.62
CA PHE A 32 2.33 -1.00 5.04
C PHE A 32 1.87 -2.34 4.42
N TRP A 33 1.09 -2.29 3.33
CA TRP A 33 0.71 -3.48 2.56
C TRP A 33 1.89 -3.99 1.73
N GLU A 34 2.23 -5.28 1.82
CA GLU A 34 3.21 -5.95 0.96
C GLU A 34 2.58 -6.38 -0.37
N ASP A 35 3.19 -5.99 -1.50
CA ASP A 35 2.68 -6.30 -2.83
C ASP A 35 3.03 -7.72 -3.29
N ASP A 36 2.13 -8.66 -3.01
CA ASP A 36 2.11 -10.01 -3.57
C ASP A 36 1.38 -10.11 -4.92
N GLY A 37 0.77 -8.99 -5.35
CA GLY A 37 0.01 -8.83 -6.58
C GLY A 37 -1.33 -9.56 -6.62
N VAL A 38 -1.88 -9.92 -5.45
CA VAL A 38 -3.32 -10.10 -5.29
C VAL A 38 -4.00 -8.78 -5.65
N PHE A 39 -5.04 -8.85 -6.49
CA PHE A 39 -5.79 -7.69 -6.95
C PHE A 39 -7.30 -7.86 -6.79
N ASP A 40 -7.78 -9.10 -6.60
CA ASP A 40 -9.16 -9.37 -6.25
C ASP A 40 -9.39 -8.92 -4.78
N PRO A 41 -10.35 -8.02 -4.51
CA PRO A 41 -10.63 -7.55 -3.16
C PRO A 41 -10.96 -8.66 -2.15
N LEU A 42 -11.45 -9.81 -2.61
CA LEU A 42 -11.92 -10.92 -1.76
C LEU A 42 -10.93 -12.09 -1.69
N GLU A 43 -9.85 -12.04 -2.46
CA GLU A 43 -8.76 -13.02 -2.36
C GLU A 43 -7.87 -12.68 -1.17
N GLU A 44 -7.56 -13.68 -0.34
CA GLU A 44 -6.61 -13.50 0.77
C GLU A 44 -5.19 -13.33 0.22
N SER A 45 -4.52 -12.28 0.66
CA SER A 45 -3.10 -12.12 0.41
C SER A 45 -2.30 -12.97 1.42
N GLY A 46 -1.35 -13.75 0.90
CA GLY A 46 -0.47 -14.58 1.72
C GLY A 46 0.31 -13.81 2.79
N PRO A 47 1.14 -12.80 2.44
CA PRO A 47 1.98 -12.08 3.40
C PRO A 47 1.20 -11.13 4.33
N ASN A 48 0.10 -10.54 3.84
CA ASN A 48 -0.69 -9.62 4.65
C ASN A 48 -1.71 -10.34 5.57
N HIS A 49 -1.96 -11.63 5.36
CA HIS A 49 -2.90 -12.45 6.16
C HIS A 49 -4.32 -11.87 6.27
N MET A 50 -4.76 -11.17 5.23
CA MET A 50 -6.08 -10.57 5.10
C MET A 50 -6.40 -10.34 3.62
N THR A 51 -7.66 -10.06 3.34
CA THR A 51 -8.11 -9.63 2.01
C THR A 51 -7.77 -8.17 1.74
N LEU A 52 -7.73 -7.80 0.45
CA LEU A 52 -7.58 -6.39 0.05
C LEU A 52 -8.74 -5.52 0.54
N GLU A 53 -9.96 -6.06 0.61
CA GLU A 53 -11.13 -5.35 1.15
C GLU A 53 -10.91 -4.99 2.63
N GLU A 54 -10.46 -5.94 3.45
CA GLU A 54 -10.14 -5.68 4.87
C GLU A 54 -9.02 -4.66 5.01
N GLY A 55 -7.94 -4.79 4.24
CA GLY A 55 -6.83 -3.82 4.23
C GLY A 55 -7.28 -2.40 3.84
N ARG A 56 -8.21 -2.27 2.88
CA ARG A 56 -8.80 -0.98 2.47
C ARG A 56 -9.63 -0.35 3.59
N GLU A 57 -10.46 -1.13 4.27
CA GLU A 57 -11.26 -0.64 5.40
C GLU A 57 -10.37 -0.22 6.57
N ASN A 58 -9.36 -1.02 6.87
CA ASN A 58 -8.31 -0.70 7.85
C ASN A 58 -7.61 0.63 7.55
N PHE A 59 -7.21 0.83 6.28
CA PHE A 59 -6.58 2.07 5.86
C PHE A 59 -7.50 3.29 6.02
N LYS A 60 -8.80 3.13 5.77
CA LYS A 60 -9.79 4.20 6.01
C LYS A 60 -9.94 4.50 7.50
N ASN A 61 -9.85 3.50 8.37
CA ASN A 61 -10.09 3.64 9.80
C ASN A 61 -8.91 4.23 10.57
N PHE A 62 -7.67 3.80 10.26
CA PHE A 62 -6.48 4.18 11.04
C PHE A 62 -5.26 4.55 10.19
N GLY A 63 -5.36 4.55 8.85
CA GLY A 63 -4.27 5.00 7.97
C GLY A 63 -3.18 3.96 7.69
N ALA A 64 -3.36 2.69 8.08
CA ALA A 64 -2.50 1.57 7.72
C ALA A 64 -3.34 0.34 7.31
N CYS A 65 -2.73 -0.72 6.77
CA CYS A 65 -3.43 -1.96 6.44
C CYS A 65 -3.74 -2.80 7.70
N GLU A 66 -3.01 -2.58 8.79
CA GLU A 66 -3.23 -3.22 10.10
C GLU A 66 -2.87 -2.23 11.22
N GLU A 67 -3.62 -2.24 12.33
CA GLU A 67 -3.52 -1.23 13.39
C GLU A 67 -2.12 -1.15 14.00
N ARG A 68 -1.41 -2.28 14.07
CA ARG A 68 -0.03 -2.34 14.60
C ARG A 68 1.00 -1.57 13.77
N PHE A 69 0.69 -1.21 12.51
CA PHE A 69 1.61 -0.53 11.59
C PHE A 69 1.40 0.98 11.49
N VAL A 70 0.50 1.57 12.28
CA VAL A 70 0.24 3.02 12.26
C VAL A 70 1.53 3.83 12.50
N GLU A 71 2.42 3.36 13.36
CA GLU A 71 3.70 4.03 13.64
C GLU A 71 4.78 3.76 12.58
N ASN A 72 4.48 2.94 11.56
CA ASN A 72 5.40 2.55 10.49
C ASN A 72 5.10 3.22 9.15
N VAL A 73 4.00 3.96 9.03
CA VAL A 73 3.61 4.64 7.77
C VAL A 73 4.11 6.07 7.71
N VAL A 74 4.25 6.60 6.49
CA VAL A 74 4.62 8.00 6.26
C VAL A 74 3.48 8.93 6.70
N GLU A 75 3.81 9.91 7.54
CA GLU A 75 2.92 11.03 7.84
C GLU A 75 2.69 11.92 6.60
N ASN A 76 1.44 12.35 6.39
CA ASN A 76 1.04 13.23 5.28
C ASN A 76 1.48 12.70 3.88
N PRO A 77 1.03 11.50 3.49
CA PRO A 77 1.48 10.82 2.28
C PRO A 77 1.27 11.64 1.00
N GLU A 78 0.26 12.52 0.96
CA GLU A 78 -0.01 13.44 -0.16
C GLU A 78 1.10 14.47 -0.42
N SER A 79 1.98 14.71 0.55
CA SER A 79 3.16 15.57 0.36
C SER A 79 4.29 14.89 -0.42
N LYS A 80 4.28 13.54 -0.47
CA LYS A 80 5.36 12.72 -1.06
C LYS A 80 4.91 11.87 -2.23
N TYR A 81 3.69 11.34 -2.20
CA TYR A 81 3.18 10.39 -3.17
C TYR A 81 1.92 10.92 -3.87
N ARG A 82 1.81 10.60 -5.16
CA ARG A 82 0.57 10.79 -5.91
C ARG A 82 -0.45 9.75 -5.46
N LYS A 83 -1.73 10.14 -5.38
CA LYS A 83 -2.86 9.24 -5.17
C LYS A 83 -3.61 9.02 -6.50
N GLY A 84 -3.98 7.78 -6.78
CA GLY A 84 -4.88 7.42 -7.87
C GLY A 84 -6.25 7.00 -7.36
N ASP A 85 -7.15 6.73 -8.30
CA ASP A 85 -8.46 6.14 -8.03
C ASP A 85 -8.32 4.62 -7.85
N LEU A 86 -9.08 4.04 -6.91
CA LEU A 86 -9.14 2.59 -6.63
C LEU A 86 -10.43 1.97 -7.16
#